data_AF-A0A962XF77-F1
#
_entry.id   AF-A0A962XF77-F1
#
_cell.length_a   1.000
_cell.length_b   1.000
_cell.length_c   1.000
_cell.angle_alpha   90.00
_cell.angle_beta   90.00
_cell.angle_gamma   90.00
#
_symmetry.space_group_name_H-M   'P 1'
#
loop_
_entity.id
_entity.type
_entity.pdbx_description
1 polymer ?
#
loop_
_entity_poly.entity_id
_entity_poly.type
_entity_poly.pdbx_seq_one_letter_code
_entity_poly.pdbx_strand_id
1 'polypeptide(L)'
;MADTRHQLLDEALALTERMARLGDGDDWQAVIELEPQRRQLLQRAFATQLPVDEIMAERVRTILDLDKHLMALTVAARDRIAGDISRSSKGRAAANAYRAAGA
;
A
#
# COMPACT_ATOMS: atom_id res chain seq x y z
N MET A 1 6.65 -16.16 26.55
CA MET A 1 5.88 -17.17 25.80
C MET A 1 6.00 -16.80 24.32
N ALA A 2 6.21 -17.76 23.42
CA ALA A 2 6.27 -17.45 21.99
C ALA A 2 4.87 -17.22 21.44
N ASP A 3 4.66 -16.18 20.63
CA ASP A 3 3.37 -15.90 20.00
C ASP A 3 2.95 -17.08 19.11
N THR A 4 1.67 -17.43 19.16
CA THR A 4 1.11 -18.48 18.31
C THR A 4 0.98 -18.00 16.87
N ARG A 5 0.96 -18.95 15.93
CA ARG A 5 0.78 -18.64 14.50
C ARG A 5 -0.53 -17.87 14.23
N HIS A 6 -1.59 -18.15 14.98
CA HIS A 6 -2.84 -17.38 14.91
C HIS A 6 -2.66 -15.93 15.33
N GLN A 7 -2.01 -15.67 16.47
CA GLN A 7 -1.75 -14.32 16.95
C GLN A 7 -0.92 -13.51 15.96
N LEU A 8 0.13 -14.13 15.40
CA LEU A 8 0.96 -13.49 14.38
C LEU A 8 0.17 -13.12 13.12
N LEU A 9 -0.75 -13.98 12.68
CA LEU A 9 -1.62 -13.70 11.53
C LEU A 9 -2.71 -12.67 11.85
N ASP A 10 -3.26 -12.66 13.06
CA ASP A 10 -4.23 -11.65 13.49
C ASP A 10 -3.60 -10.26 13.55
N GLU A 11 -2.41 -10.15 14.11
CA GLU A 11 -1.65 -8.90 14.14
C GLU A 11 -1.25 -8.45 12.72
N ALA A 12 -0.80 -9.37 11.87
CA ALA A 12 -0.47 -9.05 10.50
C ALA A 12 -1.70 -8.59 9.69
N LEU A 13 -2.86 -9.21 9.90
CA LEU A 13 -4.12 -8.80 9.29
C LEU A 13 -4.51 -7.39 9.76
N ALA A 14 -4.49 -7.12 11.06
CA ALA A 14 -4.79 -5.80 11.61
C ALA A 14 -3.87 -4.70 11.05
N LEU A 15 -2.57 -4.98 10.89
CA LEU A 15 -1.64 -4.06 10.24
C LEU A 15 -1.97 -3.86 8.77
N THR A 16 -2.31 -4.93 8.04
CA THR A 16 -2.67 -4.86 6.61
C THR A 16 -3.94 -4.02 6.40
N GLU A 17 -4.96 -4.19 7.25
CA GLU A 17 -6.16 -3.36 7.23
C GLU A 17 -5.86 -1.89 7.53
N ARG A 18 -4.96 -1.61 8.48
CA ARG A 18 -4.53 -0.25 8.78
C ARG A 18 -3.77 0.37 7.60
N MET A 19 -2.87 -0.39 6.97
CA MET A 19 -2.16 0.04 5.78
C MET A 19 -3.13 0.37 4.65
N ALA A 20 -4.14 -0.48 4.39
CA ALA A 20 -5.17 -0.21 3.39
C ALA A 20 -5.92 1.10 3.64
N ARG A 21 -6.37 1.35 4.87
CA ARG A 21 -7.02 2.62 5.25
C ARG A 21 -6.12 3.85 5.08
N LEU A 22 -4.82 3.72 5.40
CA LEU A 22 -3.85 4.80 5.20
C LEU A 22 -3.58 5.05 3.71
N GLY A 23 -3.50 4.00 2.90
CA GLY A 23 -3.37 4.10 1.45
C GLY A 23 -4.59 4.77 0.80
N ASP A 24 -5.81 4.44 1.24
CA ASP A 24 -7.03 5.13 0.81
C ASP A 24 -7.00 6.63 1.17
N GLY A 25 -6.32 6.98 2.26
CA GLY A 25 -6.09 8.35 2.71
C GLY A 25 -4.88 9.05 2.09
N ASP A 26 -4.20 8.45 1.11
CA ASP A 26 -2.95 8.93 0.50
C ASP A 26 -1.78 9.14 1.49
N ASP A 27 -1.84 8.56 2.70
CA ASP A 27 -0.76 8.61 3.71
C ASP A 27 0.26 7.49 3.48
N TRP A 28 0.97 7.60 2.35
CA TRP A 28 1.93 6.61 1.89
C TRP A 28 3.14 6.46 2.82
N GLN A 29 3.51 7.53 3.53
CA GLN A 29 4.61 7.50 4.48
C GLN A 29 4.27 6.59 5.67
N ALA A 30 3.08 6.72 6.24
CA ALA A 30 2.63 5.84 7.30
C ALA A 30 2.49 4.38 6.86
N VAL A 31 2.08 4.12 5.60
CA VAL A 31 2.07 2.77 5.02
C VAL A 31 3.47 2.15 5.01
N ILE A 32 4.48 2.92 4.58
CA ILE A 32 5.89 2.46 4.53
C ILE A 32 6.41 2.15 5.92
N GLU A 33 6.07 2.95 6.93
CA GLU A 33 6.52 2.75 8.31
C GLU A 33 5.96 1.47 8.95
N LEU A 34 4.75 1.05 8.58
CA LEU A 34 4.11 -0.18 9.08
C LEU A 34 4.62 -1.45 8.39
N GLU A 35 5.16 -1.34 7.18
CA GLU A 35 5.53 -2.48 6.35
C GLU A 35 6.55 -3.42 7.01
N PRO A 36 7.65 -2.94 7.63
CA PRO A 36 8.64 -3.81 8.26
C PRO A 36 8.05 -4.67 9.37
N GLN A 37 7.16 -4.09 10.18
CA GLN A 37 6.49 -4.80 11.27
C GLN A 37 5.58 -5.91 10.74
N ARG A 38 4.75 -5.60 9.74
CA ARG A 38 3.89 -6.58 9.07
C ARG A 38 4.71 -7.72 8.47
N ARG A 39 5.80 -7.39 7.77
CA ARG A 39 6.71 -8.35 7.15
C ARG A 39 7.30 -9.31 8.19
N GLN A 40 7.75 -8.79 9.32
CA GLN A 40 8.31 -9.61 10.41
C GLN A 40 7.27 -10.57 11.01
N LEU A 41 6.03 -10.11 11.20
CA LEU A 41 4.95 -10.97 11.69
C LEU A 41 4.64 -12.11 10.72
N LEU A 42 4.53 -11.82 9.42
CA LEU A 42 4.29 -12.84 8.40
C LEU A 42 5.46 -13.82 8.31
N GLN A 43 6.71 -13.35 8.33
CA GLN A 43 7.88 -14.22 8.35
C GLN A 43 7.87 -15.19 9.54
N ARG A 44 7.55 -14.69 10.73
CA ARG A 44 7.41 -15.53 11.94
C ARG A 44 6.25 -16.50 11.81
N ALA A 45 5.11 -16.07 11.28
CA ALA A 45 3.93 -16.90 11.09
C ALA A 45 4.18 -18.04 10.09
N PHE A 46 5.01 -17.83 9.06
CA PHE A 46 5.30 -18.83 8.04
C PHE A 46 6.61 -19.61 8.27
N ALA A 47 7.37 -19.29 9.31
CA ALA A 47 8.59 -20.01 9.67
C ALA A 47 8.32 -21.46 10.13
N THR A 48 7.09 -21.79 10.53
CA THR A 48 6.71 -23.13 11.00
C THR A 48 5.81 -23.84 9.98
N GLN A 49 6.22 -25.03 9.51
CA GLN A 49 5.44 -25.89 8.61
C GLN A 49 4.41 -26.74 9.36
N LEU A 50 3.49 -26.08 10.08
CA LEU A 50 2.34 -26.75 10.67
C LEU A 50 1.15 -26.76 9.70
N PRO A 51 0.22 -27.73 9.85
CA PRO A 51 -1.04 -27.73 9.10
C PRO A 51 -1.74 -26.38 9.20
N VAL A 52 -2.27 -25.92 8.08
CA VAL A 52 -3.06 -24.69 8.00
C VAL A 52 -4.52 -25.09 8.23
N ASP A 53 -5.17 -24.47 9.20
CA ASP A 53 -6.62 -24.59 9.36
C ASP A 53 -7.37 -23.54 8.50
N GLU A 54 -8.68 -23.71 8.41
CA GLU A 54 -9.56 -22.85 7.60
C GLU A 54 -9.51 -21.37 8.04
N ILE A 55 -9.39 -21.12 9.34
CA ILE A 55 -9.35 -19.75 9.89
C ILE A 55 -8.08 -19.04 9.43
N MET A 56 -6.94 -19.74 9.46
CA MET A 56 -5.68 -19.22 8.97
C MET A 56 -5.71 -19.01 7.46
N ALA A 57 -6.29 -19.94 6.71
CA ALA A 57 -6.44 -19.81 5.27
C ALA A 57 -7.25 -18.56 4.90
N GLU A 58 -8.35 -18.31 5.62
CA GLU A 58 -9.19 -17.13 5.42
C GLU A 58 -8.42 -15.83 5.72
N ARG A 59 -7.71 -15.76 6.86
CA ARG A 59 -6.90 -14.57 7.19
C ARG A 59 -5.85 -14.26 6.13
N VAL A 60 -5.16 -15.30 5.63
CA VAL A 60 -4.18 -15.14 4.56
C VAL A 60 -4.84 -14.65 3.28
N ARG A 61 -6.04 -15.14 2.95
CA ARG A 61 -6.80 -14.66 1.80
C ARG A 61 -7.18 -13.20 1.95
N THR A 62 -7.68 -12.79 3.12
CA THR A 62 -7.99 -11.38 3.40
C THR A 62 -6.75 -10.49 3.27
N ILE A 63 -5.60 -10.91 3.81
CA ILE A 63 -4.33 -10.17 3.68
C ILE A 63 -3.97 -10.01 2.20
N LEU A 64 -4.06 -11.07 1.40
CA LEU A 64 -3.76 -11.01 -0.04
C LEU A 64 -4.70 -10.09 -0.81
N ASP A 65 -5.98 -10.05 -0.45
CA ASP A 65 -6.95 -9.18 -1.11
C ASP A 65 -6.74 -7.70 -0.75
N LEU A 66 -6.38 -7.41 0.50
CA LEU A 66 -5.98 -6.06 0.92
C LEU A 66 -4.67 -5.62 0.25
N ASP A 67 -3.71 -6.53 0.08
CA ASP A 67 -2.46 -6.24 -0.63
C ASP A 67 -2.72 -5.88 -2.10
N LYS A 68 -3.63 -6.60 -2.78
CA LYS A 68 -4.05 -6.24 -4.14
C LYS A 68 -4.69 -4.86 -4.20
N HIS A 69 -5.52 -4.50 -3.21
CA HIS A 69 -6.11 -3.17 -3.10
C HIS A 69 -5.04 -2.09 -2.96
N LEU A 70 -4.08 -2.27 -2.05
CA LEU A 70 -2.95 -1.36 -1.87
C LEU A 70 -2.11 -1.19 -3.14
N MET A 71 -1.87 -2.27 -3.89
CA MET A 71 -1.19 -2.21 -5.18
C MET A 71 -1.97 -1.38 -6.20
N ALA A 72 -3.29 -1.57 -6.28
CA ALA A 72 -4.15 -0.81 -7.18
C ALA A 72 -4.15 0.69 -6.85
N LEU A 73 -4.22 1.04 -5.56
CA LEU A 73 -4.11 2.43 -5.09
C LEU A 73 -2.77 3.06 -5.49
N THR A 74 -1.67 2.32 -5.36
CA THR A 74 -0.33 2.81 -5.74
C THR A 74 -0.27 3.14 -7.24
N VAL A 75 -0.85 2.29 -8.09
CA VAL A 75 -0.94 2.53 -9.54
C VAL A 75 -1.76 3.78 -9.83
N ALA A 76 -2.92 3.92 -9.20
CA ALA A 76 -3.79 5.08 -9.37
C ALA A 76 -3.11 6.39 -8.91
N ALA A 77 -2.40 6.37 -7.78
CA ALA A 77 -1.66 7.52 -7.26
C ALA A 77 -0.54 7.95 -8.22
N ARG A 78 0.22 6.99 -8.76
CA ARG A 78 1.26 7.25 -9.77
C ARG A 78 0.68 7.91 -11.02
N ASP A 79 -0.43 7.39 -11.52
CA ASP A 79 -1.05 7.90 -12.75
C ASP A 79 -1.61 9.33 -12.53
N ARG A 80 -2.11 9.63 -11.33
CA ARG A 80 -2.53 10.98 -10.92
C ARG A 80 -1.36 11.97 -10.95
N ILE A 81 -0.24 11.61 -10.32
CA ILE A 81 1.00 12.42 -10.29
C ILE A 81 1.52 12.67 -11.70
N ALA A 82 1.55 11.65 -12.56
CA ALA A 82 1.97 11.80 -13.95
C ALA A 82 1.07 12.79 -14.71
N GLY A 83 -0.25 12.74 -14.47
CA GLY A 83 -1.21 13.70 -15.01
C GLY A 83 -0.94 15.14 -14.55
N ASP A 84 -0.66 15.34 -13.27
CA ASP A 84 -0.33 16.66 -12.70
C ASP A 84 0.94 17.26 -13.31
N ILE A 85 1.99 16.45 -13.47
CA ILE A 85 3.24 16.85 -14.12
C ILE A 85 2.98 17.30 -15.56
N SER A 86 2.18 16.53 -16.32
CA SER A 86 1.83 16.84 -17.70
C SER A 86 1.02 18.14 -17.82
N ARG A 87 0.06 18.38 -16.91
CA ARG A 87 -0.70 19.63 -16.88
C ARG A 87 0.18 20.83 -16.56
N SER A 88 1.07 20.70 -15.57
CA SER A 88 2.00 21.76 -15.18
C SER A 88 2.99 22.11 -16.31
N SER A 89 3.52 21.12 -17.02
CA SER A 89 4.42 21.37 -18.16
C SER A 89 3.71 22.08 -19.31
N LYS A 90 2.48 21.68 -19.65
CA LYS A 90 1.64 22.35 -20.65
C LYS A 90 1.29 23.79 -20.27
N GLY A 91 0.96 24.05 -19.00
CA GLY A 91 0.71 25.38 -18.48
C GLY A 91 1.92 26.31 -18.61
N ARG A 92 3.12 25.81 -18.28
CA ARG A 92 4.38 26.54 -18.49
C ARG A 92 4.65 26.82 -19.97
N ALA A 93 4.42 25.85 -20.86
CA ALA A 93 4.59 26.04 -22.29
C ALA A 93 3.65 27.12 -22.86
N ALA A 94 2.36 27.09 -22.47
CA ALA A 94 1.39 28.11 -22.87
C ALA A 94 1.77 29.51 -22.35
N ALA A 95 2.15 29.64 -21.07
CA ALA A 95 2.59 30.91 -20.49
C ALA A 95 3.84 31.48 -21.19
N ASN A 96 4.75 30.63 -21.64
CA ASN A 96 5.91 31.04 -22.44
C ASN A 96 5.49 31.50 -23.84
N ALA A 97 4.57 30.81 -24.50
CA ALA A 97 4.05 31.20 -25.81
C ALA A 97 3.32 32.56 -25.78
N TYR A 98 2.49 32.80 -24.76
CA TYR A 98 1.84 34.10 -24.58
C TYR A 98 2.84 35.24 -24.36
N ARG A 99 3.90 35.00 -23.58
CA ARG A 99 4.97 36.01 -23.40
C ARG A 99 5.74 36.28 -24.69
N ALA A 100 5.98 35.26 -25.50
CA ALA A 100 6.69 35.40 -26.77
C ALA A 100 5.86 36.06 -27.88
N ALA A 101 4.53 35.91 -27.85
CA ALA A 101 3.62 36.51 -28.83
C ALA A 101 3.14 37.93 -28.45
N GLY A 102 3.34 38.34 -27.19
CA GLY A 102 3.03 39.68 -26.69
C GLY A 102 4.23 40.63 -26.62
N ALA A 103 5.40 40.21 -27.13
CA ALA A 103 6.61 41.02 -27.34
C ALA A 103 6.81 41.24 -28.84
#